data_AF-A0A9C8SZT0-F1
#
_entry.id   AF-A0A9C8SZT0-F1
#
_cell.length_a   1.000
_cell.length_b   1.000
_cell.length_c   1.000
_cell.angle_alpha   90.00
_cell.angle_beta   90.00
_cell.angle_gamma   90.00
#
_symmetry.space_group_name_H-M   'P 1'
#
loop_
_entity.id
_entity.type
_entity.pdbx_description
1 polymer ?
#
loop_
_entity_poly.entity_id
_entity_poly.type
_entity_poly.pdbx_seq_one_letter_code
_entity_poly.pdbx_strand_id
1 'polypeptide(L)'
;MMHRRPRNHLALAISLLLLLLAAGPGRAAEQWRCRLDLHQGDTGFLEFTRTGERISGRTLVTRNTGAGPFEHTISGRWRGEVIQFQRTLEPATSHQQFKGIVVRTSDALNRPSDRKPGDPEFRMAGRFAFKYAGIWSADCFPAPKTHRTGTLELRQTFMADFDKGRISSGPGADIWFQAKTPLERYITPRNRARIAIAGKRSLGKDGCAALRLAEKPIPVRDLTAGTYVCVRTSERRYAQFRVNVPAGPSPGRMQIGYTTWER
;
A
#
# COMPACT_ATOMS: atom_id res chain seq x y z
N MET A 1 26.67 -13.56 76.23
CA MET A 1 25.53 -13.01 75.45
C MET A 1 26.04 -12.61 74.07
N MET A 2 25.79 -13.46 73.06
CA MET A 2 26.20 -13.23 71.66
C MET A 2 25.11 -12.41 70.93
N HIS A 3 25.44 -11.19 70.52
CA HIS A 3 24.57 -10.39 69.67
C HIS A 3 24.80 -10.75 68.19
N ARG A 4 23.83 -11.47 67.60
CA ARG A 4 23.75 -11.70 66.15
C ARG A 4 23.22 -10.42 65.46
N ARG A 5 23.97 -9.91 64.48
CA ARG A 5 23.50 -8.87 63.55
C ARG A 5 22.61 -9.48 62.46
N PRO A 6 21.47 -8.86 62.09
CA PRO A 6 20.65 -9.30 60.97
C PRO A 6 21.27 -8.90 59.62
N ARG A 7 21.16 -9.80 58.62
CA ARG A 7 21.61 -9.61 57.23
C ARG A 7 20.55 -8.82 56.44
N ASN A 8 20.97 -7.71 55.84
CA ASN A 8 20.19 -6.91 54.89
C ASN A 8 19.97 -7.67 53.57
N HIS A 9 18.76 -8.17 53.33
CA HIS A 9 18.35 -8.77 52.05
C HIS A 9 17.51 -7.83 51.15
N LEU A 10 17.42 -6.53 51.49
CA LEU A 10 16.46 -5.61 50.86
C LEU A 10 16.96 -4.83 49.62
N ALA A 11 18.17 -5.12 49.11
CA ALA A 11 18.77 -4.32 48.04
C ALA A 11 18.58 -4.87 46.61
N LEU A 12 18.04 -6.09 46.43
CA LEU A 12 17.98 -6.72 45.10
C LEU A 12 16.60 -6.65 44.40
N ALA A 13 15.51 -6.36 45.10
CA ALA A 13 14.17 -6.39 44.52
C ALA A 13 13.73 -5.08 43.82
N ILE A 14 14.39 -3.95 44.10
CA ILE A 14 14.03 -2.65 43.52
C ILE A 14 14.69 -2.41 42.15
N SER A 15 15.79 -3.10 41.85
CA SER A 15 16.50 -2.93 40.56
C SER A 15 15.85 -3.64 39.37
N LEU A 16 14.96 -4.62 39.59
CA LEU A 16 14.27 -5.32 38.50
C LEU A 16 12.96 -4.63 38.07
N LEU A 17 12.40 -3.74 38.91
CA LEU A 17 11.16 -3.02 38.60
C LEU A 17 11.38 -1.71 37.82
N LEU A 18 12.61 -1.16 37.85
CA LEU A 18 12.96 0.08 37.12
C LEU A 18 13.37 -0.14 35.65
N LEU A 19 13.65 -1.37 35.22
CA LEU A 19 13.97 -1.65 33.80
C LEU A 19 12.74 -1.77 32.88
N LEU A 20 11.52 -1.87 33.42
CA LEU A 20 10.29 -2.05 32.64
C LEU A 20 9.58 -0.73 32.26
N LEU A 21 10.03 0.43 32.75
CA LEU A 21 9.36 1.73 32.53
C LEU A 21 9.99 2.60 31.43
N ALA A 22 11.07 2.16 30.77
CA ALA A 22 11.76 2.95 29.74
C ALA A 22 11.25 2.70 28.30
N ALA A 23 10.29 1.80 28.10
CA ALA A 23 9.66 1.62 26.80
C ALA A 23 8.57 2.69 26.60
N GLY A 24 8.97 3.89 26.18
CA GLY A 24 8.02 4.91 25.74
C GLY A 24 7.07 4.36 24.68
N PRO A 25 5.83 4.89 24.56
CA PRO A 25 4.83 4.38 23.63
C PRO A 25 5.44 4.29 22.23
N GLY A 26 5.54 3.06 21.71
CA GLY A 26 6.11 2.82 20.40
C GLY A 26 5.36 3.66 19.37
N ARG A 27 6.08 4.50 18.61
CA ARG A 27 5.46 5.26 17.52
C ARG A 27 4.77 4.30 16.57
N ALA A 28 3.52 4.61 16.22
CA ALA A 28 2.77 3.84 15.23
C ALA A 28 3.55 3.77 13.91
N ALA A 29 3.40 2.65 13.19
CA ALA A 29 4.01 2.49 11.89
C ALA A 29 3.37 3.45 10.88
N GLU A 30 4.20 4.22 10.17
CA GLU A 30 3.78 5.12 9.10
C GLU A 30 4.06 4.46 7.75
N GLN A 31 3.11 4.49 6.83
CA GLN A 31 3.30 3.98 5.47
C GLN A 31 3.47 5.14 4.49
N TRP A 32 4.47 5.03 3.62
CA TRP A 32 4.85 6.06 2.67
C TRP A 32 4.93 5.48 1.26
N ARG A 33 4.48 6.25 0.28
CA ARG A 33 4.64 5.98 -1.15
C ARG A 33 5.27 7.20 -1.79
N CYS A 34 6.36 7.00 -2.52
CA CYS A 34 7.07 8.07 -3.19
C CYS A 34 7.17 7.81 -4.69
N ARG A 35 7.01 8.86 -5.50
CA ARG A 35 7.39 8.85 -6.91
C ARG A 35 8.91 8.99 -6.97
N LEU A 36 9.60 7.97 -7.47
CA LEU A 36 11.05 7.86 -7.47
C LEU A 36 11.60 8.17 -8.86
N ASP A 37 12.65 8.98 -8.92
CA ASP A 37 13.44 9.28 -10.11
C ASP A 37 14.92 9.01 -9.81
N LEU A 38 15.56 8.16 -10.61
CA LEU A 38 16.99 7.82 -10.49
C LEU A 38 17.89 8.62 -11.44
N HIS A 39 17.36 9.66 -12.10
CA HIS A 39 18.04 10.63 -12.98
C HIS A 39 18.80 10.03 -14.18
N GLN A 40 18.68 8.72 -14.40
CA GLN A 40 19.27 7.99 -15.54
C GLN A 40 18.19 7.57 -16.56
N GLY A 41 17.02 8.21 -16.52
CA GLY A 41 15.83 7.82 -17.27
C GLY A 41 14.98 6.73 -16.58
N ASP A 42 15.49 6.16 -15.50
CA ASP A 42 14.77 5.19 -14.67
C ASP A 42 13.85 5.91 -13.67
N THR A 43 12.56 5.59 -13.74
CA THR A 43 11.54 6.17 -12.86
C THR A 43 10.70 5.07 -12.23
N GLY A 44 10.03 5.36 -11.12
CA GLY A 44 9.28 4.34 -10.41
C GLY A 44 8.62 4.79 -9.13
N PHE A 45 8.46 3.83 -8.23
CA PHE A 45 7.93 4.07 -6.90
C PHE A 45 8.87 3.53 -5.83
N LEU A 46 8.92 4.23 -4.70
CA LEU A 46 9.50 3.77 -3.45
C LEU A 46 8.35 3.65 -2.44
N GLU A 47 8.10 2.45 -1.93
CA GLU A 47 7.06 2.17 -0.93
C GLU A 47 7.72 1.65 0.33
N PHE A 48 7.48 2.27 1.49
CA PHE A 48 8.07 1.79 2.74
C PHE A 48 7.20 2.04 3.95
N THR A 49 7.40 1.21 4.96
CA THR A 49 6.91 1.41 6.32
C THR A 49 8.04 1.99 7.16
N ARG A 50 7.72 3.01 7.95
CA ARG A 50 8.60 3.60 8.95
C ARG A 50 8.09 3.26 10.36
N THR A 51 8.94 2.67 11.17
CA THR A 51 8.67 2.40 12.59
C THR A 51 9.79 3.00 13.43
N GLY A 52 9.50 4.17 14.02
CA GLY A 52 10.54 5.01 14.63
C GLY A 52 11.55 5.48 13.59
N GLU A 53 12.83 5.14 13.76
CA GLU A 53 13.87 5.45 12.77
C GLU A 53 14.03 4.38 11.70
N ARG A 54 13.51 3.15 11.90
CA ARG A 54 13.71 2.06 10.94
C ARG A 54 12.75 2.21 9.76
N ILE A 55 13.24 1.93 8.55
CA ILE A 55 12.42 1.81 7.35
C ILE A 55 12.62 0.45 6.69
N SER A 56 11.54 -0.11 6.16
CA SER A 56 11.55 -1.33 5.36
C SER A 56 10.49 -1.25 4.27
N GLY A 57 10.74 -1.85 3.12
CA GLY A 57 9.83 -1.72 1.99
C GLY A 57 10.40 -2.24 0.69
N ARG A 58 10.02 -1.58 -0.40
CA ARG A 58 10.41 -1.95 -1.75
C ARG A 58 10.49 -0.75 -2.69
N THR A 59 11.20 -0.93 -3.80
CA THR A 59 11.16 -0.04 -4.96
C THR A 59 10.61 -0.80 -6.16
N LEU A 60 9.79 -0.14 -6.97
CA LEU A 60 9.32 -0.62 -8.26
C LEU A 60 9.83 0.33 -9.35
N VAL A 61 10.84 -0.06 -10.11
CA VAL A 61 11.54 0.81 -11.07
C VAL A 61 11.29 0.34 -12.49
N THR A 62 10.85 1.23 -13.36
CA THR A 62 10.76 1.00 -14.81
C THR A 62 12.00 1.56 -15.47
N ARG A 63 12.72 0.72 -16.23
CA ARG A 63 13.90 1.17 -16.97
C ARG A 63 13.52 1.79 -18.29
N ASN A 64 14.30 2.77 -18.75
CA ASN A 64 14.12 3.35 -20.08
C ASN A 64 14.50 2.38 -21.23
N THR A 65 14.95 1.16 -20.91
CA THR A 65 15.31 0.13 -21.89
C THR A 65 14.10 -0.65 -22.42
N GLY A 66 12.87 -0.32 -21.99
CA GLY A 66 11.65 -1.07 -22.33
C GLY A 66 11.49 -2.40 -21.57
N ALA A 67 12.41 -2.71 -20.66
CA ALA A 67 12.25 -3.84 -19.75
C ALA A 67 11.09 -3.55 -18.78
N GLY A 68 10.35 -4.61 -18.40
CA GLY A 68 9.28 -4.51 -17.41
C GLY A 68 9.75 -3.93 -16.07
N PRO A 69 8.82 -3.50 -15.21
CA PRO A 69 9.19 -2.92 -13.93
C PRO A 69 9.90 -3.95 -13.04
N PHE A 70 10.98 -3.53 -12.38
CA PHE A 70 11.77 -4.32 -11.46
C PHE A 70 11.38 -4.00 -10.03
N GLU A 71 11.08 -5.04 -9.25
CA GLU A 71 10.83 -4.92 -7.82
C GLU A 71 12.10 -5.27 -7.03
N HIS A 72 12.44 -4.45 -6.05
CA HIS A 72 13.60 -4.66 -5.18
C HIS A 72 13.21 -4.35 -3.74
N THR A 73 13.64 -5.18 -2.79
CA THR A 73 13.42 -4.90 -1.37
C THR A 73 14.37 -3.80 -0.88
N ILE A 74 13.91 -3.03 0.10
CA ILE A 74 14.73 -2.03 0.78
C ILE A 74 14.67 -2.18 2.30
N SER A 75 15.77 -1.79 2.95
CA SER A 75 15.85 -1.66 4.41
C SER A 75 16.80 -0.53 4.77
N GLY A 76 16.52 0.20 5.86
CA GLY A 76 17.30 1.38 6.19
C GLY A 76 16.84 2.11 7.43
N ARG A 77 17.24 3.38 7.52
CA ARG A 77 16.89 4.31 8.57
C ARG A 77 16.55 5.70 8.04
N TRP A 78 15.64 6.38 8.75
CA TRP A 78 15.31 7.79 8.56
C TRP A 78 15.32 8.50 9.92
N ARG A 79 16.35 9.33 10.13
CA ARG A 79 16.59 10.10 11.36
C ARG A 79 16.74 11.59 11.04
N GLY A 80 15.86 12.42 11.61
CA GLY A 80 15.81 13.85 11.28
C GLY A 80 15.60 14.08 9.79
N GLU A 81 16.48 14.87 9.19
CA GLU A 81 16.49 15.18 7.76
C GLU A 81 17.30 14.18 6.93
N VAL A 82 17.86 13.12 7.53
CA VAL A 82 18.71 12.16 6.80
C VAL A 82 17.98 10.83 6.62
N ILE A 83 17.94 10.35 5.38
CA ILE A 83 17.48 9.01 5.02
C ILE A 83 18.64 8.20 4.43
N GLN A 84 18.80 6.97 4.89
CA GLN A 84 19.77 6.02 4.37
C GLN A 84 19.14 4.64 4.27
N PHE A 85 19.20 4.02 3.10
CA PHE A 85 18.68 2.66 2.90
C PHE A 85 19.51 1.88 1.91
N GLN A 86 19.41 0.56 1.97
CA GLN A 86 19.99 -0.36 1.02
C GLN A 86 18.87 -0.95 0.17
N ARG A 87 19.08 -1.01 -1.14
CA ARG A 87 18.29 -1.78 -2.10
C ARG A 87 18.99 -3.10 -2.39
N THR A 88 18.26 -4.21 -2.33
CA THR A 88 18.76 -5.54 -2.72
C THR A 88 18.24 -5.87 -4.11
N LEU A 89 19.15 -5.97 -5.09
CA LEU A 89 18.80 -6.34 -6.46
C LEU A 89 18.60 -7.86 -6.56
N GLU A 90 17.87 -8.32 -7.56
CA GLU A 90 17.79 -9.75 -7.88
C GLU A 90 18.79 -10.12 -8.99
N PRO A 91 19.52 -11.25 -8.86
CA PRO A 91 19.60 -12.12 -7.68
C PRO A 91 20.26 -11.38 -6.49
N ALA A 92 19.92 -11.76 -5.26
CA ALA A 92 20.21 -11.07 -3.98
C ALA A 92 21.71 -10.89 -3.61
N THR A 93 22.60 -10.93 -4.60
CA THR A 93 24.04 -10.79 -4.48
C THR A 93 24.51 -9.34 -4.60
N SER A 94 23.66 -8.43 -5.09
CA SER A 94 24.01 -7.02 -5.25
C SER A 94 23.20 -6.12 -4.33
N HIS A 95 23.93 -5.31 -3.56
CA HIS A 95 23.38 -4.35 -2.61
C HIS A 95 23.79 -2.94 -3.00
N GLN A 96 22.81 -2.04 -3.12
CA GLN A 96 23.05 -0.65 -3.48
C GLN A 96 22.62 0.27 -2.34
N GLN A 97 23.57 1.05 -1.84
CA GLN A 97 23.34 2.01 -0.76
C GLN A 97 22.77 3.31 -1.31
N PHE A 98 21.75 3.85 -0.66
CA PHE A 98 21.14 5.14 -0.92
C PHE A 98 21.31 5.99 0.32
N LYS A 99 21.73 7.24 0.14
CA LYS A 99 21.79 8.24 1.21
C LYS A 99 21.29 9.56 0.67
N GLY A 100 20.39 10.21 1.39
CA GLY A 100 19.80 11.47 0.98
C GLY A 100 19.33 12.33 2.14
N ILE A 101 18.82 13.49 1.78
CA ILE A 101 18.17 14.45 2.64
C ILE A 101 16.66 14.38 2.40
N VAL A 102 15.90 14.55 3.47
CA VAL A 102 14.44 14.62 3.49
C VAL A 102 14.03 16.01 3.94
N VAL A 103 13.27 16.69 3.09
CA VAL A 103 12.73 18.04 3.36
C VAL A 103 11.21 17.93 3.39
N ARG A 104 10.58 18.47 4.43
CA ARG A 104 9.12 18.57 4.49
C ARG A 104 8.67 19.70 3.57
N THR A 105 7.70 19.42 2.69
CA THR A 105 7.28 20.39 1.68
C THR A 105 6.65 21.65 2.29
N SER A 106 5.99 21.54 3.45
CA SER A 106 5.45 22.71 4.16
C SER A 106 6.53 23.71 4.57
N ASP A 107 7.76 23.23 4.80
CA ASP A 107 8.86 24.05 5.27
C ASP A 107 9.54 24.75 4.08
N ALA A 108 9.35 24.22 2.87
CA ALA A 108 9.82 24.80 1.62
C ALA A 108 8.82 25.79 0.99
N LEU A 109 7.55 25.80 1.44
CA LEU A 109 6.52 26.71 0.96
C LEU A 109 6.36 27.86 1.96
N ASN A 110 6.38 29.10 1.47
CA ASN A 110 6.22 30.29 2.30
C ASN A 110 4.86 30.36 3.02
N ARG A 111 3.84 29.60 2.58
CA ARG A 111 2.54 29.49 3.24
C ARG A 111 1.97 28.06 3.18
N PRO A 112 1.60 27.45 4.33
CA PRO A 112 0.93 26.15 4.37
C PRO A 112 -0.41 26.09 3.62
N SER A 113 -1.08 27.24 3.45
CA SER A 113 -2.37 27.35 2.75
C SER A 113 -2.29 27.06 1.25
N ASP A 114 -1.10 27.14 0.66
CA ASP A 114 -0.92 27.02 -0.79
C ASP A 114 -0.83 25.56 -1.25
N ARG A 115 -0.88 24.61 -0.29
CA ARG A 115 -0.81 23.18 -0.56
C ARG A 115 -2.07 22.70 -1.27
N LYS A 116 -1.89 22.12 -2.46
CA LYS A 116 -2.96 21.49 -3.24
C LYS A 116 -3.13 20.02 -2.83
N PRO A 117 -4.36 19.47 -2.91
CA PRO A 117 -4.57 18.03 -2.80
C PRO A 117 -3.68 17.29 -3.80
N GLY A 118 -2.85 16.36 -3.32
CA GLY A 118 -1.88 15.65 -4.14
C GLY A 118 -0.47 16.26 -4.16
N ASP A 119 -0.18 17.26 -3.33
CA ASP A 119 1.19 17.73 -3.10
C ASP A 119 1.97 16.82 -2.15
N PRO A 120 3.27 16.53 -2.44
CA PRO A 120 4.08 15.65 -1.61
C PRO A 120 4.20 16.23 -0.21
N GLU A 121 4.19 15.37 0.81
CA GLU A 121 4.48 15.80 2.18
C GLU A 121 5.97 15.96 2.40
N PHE A 122 6.76 15.07 1.79
CA PHE A 122 8.20 15.12 1.85
C PHE A 122 8.78 15.05 0.45
N ARG A 123 9.86 15.81 0.22
CA ARG A 123 10.76 15.62 -0.90
C ARG A 123 12.06 15.04 -0.39
N MET A 124 12.56 14.05 -1.10
CA MET A 124 13.83 13.41 -0.79
C MET A 124 14.76 13.56 -1.98
N ALA A 125 16.04 13.75 -1.72
CA ALA A 125 17.05 13.73 -2.76
C ALA A 125 18.38 13.26 -2.19
N GLY A 126 19.19 12.60 -3.00
CA GLY A 126 20.46 12.08 -2.52
C GLY A 126 21.30 11.43 -3.59
N ARG A 127 22.28 10.66 -3.11
CA ARG A 127 23.14 9.83 -3.96
C ARG A 127 22.83 8.36 -3.77
N PHE A 128 22.93 7.59 -4.83
CA PHE A 128 22.89 6.13 -4.77
C PHE A 128 24.22 5.55 -5.23
N ALA A 129 24.58 4.43 -4.62
CA ALA A 129 25.86 3.76 -4.72
C ALA A 129 27.03 4.73 -4.47
N PHE A 130 27.32 5.03 -3.20
CA PHE A 130 28.27 6.06 -2.71
C PHE A 130 29.64 6.20 -3.44
N LYS A 131 30.05 5.24 -4.26
CA LYS A 131 31.23 5.29 -5.14
C LYS A 131 30.94 5.70 -6.60
N TYR A 132 29.71 6.02 -6.96
CA TYR A 132 29.26 6.35 -8.31
C TYR A 132 28.52 7.70 -8.33
N ALA A 133 28.41 8.29 -9.53
CA ALA A 133 27.82 9.61 -9.75
C ALA A 133 26.27 9.65 -9.74
N GLY A 134 25.60 8.59 -9.27
CA GLY A 134 24.14 8.49 -9.31
C GLY A 134 23.45 9.44 -8.33
N ILE A 135 22.47 10.20 -8.83
CA ILE A 135 21.57 11.06 -8.04
C ILE A 135 20.17 10.45 -8.08
N TRP A 136 19.42 10.56 -6.98
CA TRP A 136 18.01 10.20 -6.97
C TRP A 136 17.19 11.30 -6.31
N SER A 137 15.92 11.36 -6.67
CA SER A 137 14.91 12.18 -6.00
C SER A 137 13.63 11.39 -5.79
N ALA A 138 12.89 11.71 -4.74
CA ALA A 138 11.59 11.13 -4.50
C ALA A 138 10.58 12.12 -3.92
N ASP A 139 9.40 12.19 -4.52
CA ASP A 139 8.25 12.94 -3.99
C ASP A 139 7.38 11.97 -3.18
N CYS A 140 7.34 12.13 -1.86
CA CYS A 140 6.71 11.20 -0.93
C CYS A 140 5.37 11.69 -0.40
N PHE A 141 4.43 10.76 -0.34
CA PHE A 141 3.06 10.93 0.10
C PHE A 141 2.75 9.88 1.18
N PRO A 142 1.91 10.19 2.18
CA PRO A 142 1.33 9.16 3.03
C PRO A 142 0.67 8.11 2.15
N ALA A 143 0.96 6.83 2.40
CA ALA A 143 0.30 5.77 1.66
C ALA A 143 -1.21 5.82 1.95
N PRO A 144 -2.07 5.53 0.94
CA PRO A 144 -3.50 5.44 1.15
C PRO A 144 -3.83 4.48 2.29
N LYS A 145 -4.53 4.97 3.31
CA LYS A 145 -4.99 4.14 4.42
C LYS A 145 -6.04 3.15 3.93
N THR A 146 -5.88 1.88 4.30
CA THR A 146 -6.88 0.86 4.02
C THR A 146 -8.11 1.08 4.89
N HIS A 147 -9.26 1.24 4.25
CA HIS A 147 -10.55 1.25 4.95
C HIS A 147 -10.99 -0.19 5.27
N ARG A 148 -10.88 -1.09 4.29
CA ARG A 148 -11.24 -2.50 4.45
C ARG A 148 -10.50 -3.37 3.44
N THR A 149 -10.18 -4.60 3.81
CA THR A 149 -9.60 -5.59 2.90
C THR A 149 -10.10 -6.97 3.28
N GLY A 150 -10.15 -7.91 2.34
CA GLY A 150 -10.57 -9.27 2.60
C GLY A 150 -10.81 -10.08 1.35
N THR A 151 -11.47 -11.22 1.52
CA THR A 151 -11.89 -12.10 0.43
C THR A 151 -13.41 -12.28 0.45
N LEU A 152 -13.99 -12.52 -0.72
CA LEU A 152 -15.41 -12.80 -0.89
C LEU A 152 -15.60 -13.96 -1.87
N GLU A 153 -16.49 -14.90 -1.53
CA GLU A 153 -17.07 -15.84 -2.50
C GLU A 153 -18.34 -15.21 -3.07
N LEU A 154 -18.25 -14.71 -4.30
CA LEU A 154 -19.36 -14.11 -5.00
C LEU A 154 -20.08 -15.17 -5.84
N ARG A 155 -21.27 -15.57 -5.39
CA ARG A 155 -22.14 -16.49 -6.11
C ARG A 155 -22.85 -15.78 -7.25
N GLN A 156 -23.16 -16.50 -8.31
CA GLN A 156 -23.99 -15.98 -9.38
C GLN A 156 -25.31 -15.45 -8.81
N THR A 157 -25.78 -14.34 -9.38
CA THR A 157 -26.90 -13.48 -8.96
C THR A 157 -26.73 -12.74 -7.64
N PHE A 158 -25.62 -12.92 -6.92
CA PHE A 158 -25.36 -12.23 -5.66
C PHE A 158 -24.59 -10.93 -5.86
N MET A 159 -24.68 -10.05 -4.87
CA MET A 159 -24.11 -8.71 -4.89
C MET A 159 -23.07 -8.55 -3.76
N ALA A 160 -22.07 -7.70 -3.98
CA ALA A 160 -21.02 -7.43 -3.01
C ALA A 160 -20.93 -5.93 -2.68
N ASP A 161 -20.73 -5.64 -1.40
CA ASP A 161 -20.48 -4.32 -0.81
C ASP A 161 -19.03 -4.33 -0.32
N PHE A 162 -18.16 -3.55 -0.96
CA PHE A 162 -16.73 -3.47 -0.66
C PHE A 162 -16.42 -2.50 0.49
N ASP A 163 -17.33 -1.60 0.83
CA ASP A 163 -17.19 -0.70 1.96
C ASP A 163 -17.41 -1.46 3.29
N LYS A 164 -18.39 -2.37 3.32
CA LYS A 164 -18.66 -3.26 4.46
C LYS A 164 -17.99 -4.62 4.34
N GLY A 165 -17.51 -4.98 3.15
CA GLY A 165 -16.77 -6.22 2.92
C GLY A 165 -17.61 -7.46 3.08
N ARG A 166 -18.81 -7.46 2.50
CA ARG A 166 -19.77 -8.55 2.65
C ARG A 166 -20.58 -8.73 1.37
N ILE A 167 -21.19 -9.90 1.26
CA ILE A 167 -22.26 -10.15 0.29
C ILE A 167 -23.53 -9.44 0.80
N SER A 168 -24.17 -8.63 -0.03
CA SER A 168 -25.39 -7.89 0.32
C SER A 168 -26.23 -7.61 -0.91
N SER A 169 -27.54 -7.80 -0.84
CA SER A 169 -28.51 -7.39 -1.86
C SER A 169 -29.04 -5.95 -1.66
N GLY A 170 -28.51 -5.21 -0.68
CA GLY A 170 -29.01 -3.90 -0.28
C GLY A 170 -28.48 -2.72 -1.12
N PRO A 171 -28.90 -1.49 -0.77
CA PRO A 171 -28.50 -0.27 -1.47
C PRO A 171 -27.01 0.09 -1.32
N GLY A 172 -26.27 -0.60 -0.44
CA GLY A 172 -24.82 -0.45 -0.30
C GLY A 172 -24.01 -1.37 -1.24
N ALA A 173 -24.65 -2.25 -2.00
CA ALA A 173 -23.94 -3.10 -2.95
C ALA A 173 -23.25 -2.29 -4.05
N ASP A 174 -21.99 -2.61 -4.33
CA ASP A 174 -21.20 -1.95 -5.36
C ASP A 174 -21.23 -2.72 -6.69
N ILE A 175 -21.26 -4.04 -6.62
CA ILE A 175 -21.30 -4.90 -7.81
C ILE A 175 -22.33 -6.02 -7.68
N TRP A 176 -22.82 -6.47 -8.83
CA TRP A 176 -23.69 -7.63 -8.98
C TRP A 176 -23.05 -8.63 -9.93
N PHE A 177 -22.89 -9.89 -9.51
CA PHE A 177 -22.56 -10.98 -10.42
C PHE A 177 -23.83 -11.43 -11.15
N GLN A 178 -24.21 -10.65 -12.16
CA GLN A 178 -25.42 -10.84 -12.94
C GLN A 178 -25.27 -12.02 -13.91
N ALA A 179 -26.29 -12.87 -13.99
CA ALA A 179 -26.46 -13.82 -15.08
C ALA A 179 -27.76 -13.51 -15.81
N LYS A 180 -27.65 -13.17 -17.10
CA LYS A 180 -28.80 -13.03 -17.99
C LYS A 180 -29.23 -14.38 -18.53
N THR A 181 -28.25 -15.19 -18.91
CA THR A 181 -28.40 -16.60 -19.30
C THR A 181 -27.27 -17.41 -18.65
N PRO A 182 -27.27 -18.75 -18.77
CA PRO A 182 -26.15 -19.57 -18.31
C PRO A 182 -24.79 -19.19 -18.91
N LEU A 183 -24.77 -18.62 -20.13
CA LEU A 183 -23.56 -18.23 -20.85
C LEU A 183 -23.29 -16.72 -20.79
N GLU A 184 -24.33 -15.90 -20.68
CA GLU A 184 -24.23 -14.45 -20.63
C GLU A 184 -24.21 -13.94 -19.18
N ARG A 185 -22.98 -13.77 -18.67
CA ARG A 185 -22.75 -13.38 -17.27
C ARG A 185 -21.83 -12.17 -17.17
N TYR A 186 -22.09 -11.31 -16.20
CA TYR A 186 -21.44 -10.00 -16.06
C TYR A 186 -21.15 -9.66 -14.60
N ILE A 187 -20.13 -8.85 -14.39
CA ILE A 187 -20.01 -8.00 -13.20
C ILE A 187 -20.61 -6.65 -13.56
N THR A 188 -21.75 -6.33 -12.95
CA THR A 188 -22.52 -5.12 -13.21
C THR A 188 -22.40 -4.17 -12.02
N PRO A 189 -21.97 -2.91 -12.20
CA PRO A 189 -21.98 -1.92 -11.13
C PRO A 189 -23.39 -1.66 -10.60
N ARG A 190 -23.52 -1.37 -9.30
CA ARG A 190 -24.79 -1.06 -8.62
C ARG A 190 -24.65 0.22 -7.81
N ASN A 191 -25.79 0.88 -7.54
CA ASN A 191 -25.86 1.98 -6.58
C ASN A 191 -24.84 3.12 -6.84
N ARG A 192 -24.69 3.51 -8.12
CA ARG A 192 -23.74 4.53 -8.61
C ARG A 192 -22.27 4.13 -8.54
N ALA A 193 -21.96 2.88 -8.20
CA ALA A 193 -20.62 2.36 -8.34
C ALA A 193 -20.19 2.35 -9.81
N ARG A 194 -18.87 2.40 -10.03
CA ARG A 194 -18.26 2.38 -11.37
C ARG A 194 -17.08 1.43 -11.37
N ILE A 195 -16.88 0.72 -12.48
CA ILE A 195 -15.81 -0.27 -12.59
C ILE A 195 -15.01 -0.11 -13.89
N ALA A 196 -13.78 -0.63 -13.88
CA ALA A 196 -12.99 -0.87 -15.08
C ALA A 196 -11.93 -1.95 -14.83
N ILE A 197 -11.58 -2.72 -15.86
CA ILE A 197 -10.48 -3.69 -15.80
C ILE A 197 -9.15 -2.92 -15.70
N ALA A 198 -8.34 -3.29 -14.71
CA ALA A 198 -7.01 -2.72 -14.45
C ALA A 198 -5.87 -3.59 -15.01
N GLY A 199 -6.18 -4.77 -15.54
CA GLY A 199 -5.21 -5.71 -16.13
C GLY A 199 -4.76 -6.79 -15.13
N LYS A 200 -3.48 -7.17 -15.19
CA LYS A 200 -2.89 -8.28 -14.39
C LYS A 200 -2.06 -7.83 -13.19
N ARG A 201 -2.06 -6.52 -12.89
CA ARG A 201 -1.32 -5.95 -11.75
C ARG A 201 -2.23 -5.07 -10.90
N SER A 202 -1.91 -4.97 -9.61
CA SER A 202 -2.55 -4.00 -8.73
C SER A 202 -2.18 -2.57 -9.16
N LEU A 203 -3.14 -1.64 -9.07
CA LEU A 203 -2.94 -0.23 -9.37
C LEU A 203 -3.03 0.67 -8.13
N GLY A 204 -3.46 0.10 -6.99
CA GLY A 204 -3.72 0.86 -5.77
C GLY A 204 -4.84 1.91 -5.91
N LYS A 205 -5.01 2.74 -4.87
CA LYS A 205 -5.99 3.84 -4.84
C LYS A 205 -5.79 4.80 -6.01
N ASP A 206 -4.58 5.32 -6.17
CA ASP A 206 -4.28 6.41 -7.10
C ASP A 206 -4.39 5.94 -8.56
N GLY A 207 -3.93 4.73 -8.86
CA GLY A 207 -4.07 4.17 -10.20
C GLY A 207 -5.52 3.84 -10.54
N CYS A 208 -6.34 3.44 -9.57
CA CYS A 208 -7.79 3.33 -9.77
C CYS A 208 -8.47 4.69 -9.95
N ALA A 209 -7.98 5.74 -9.29
CA ALA A 209 -8.49 7.10 -9.45
C ALA A 209 -8.14 7.72 -10.82
N ALA A 210 -7.00 7.36 -11.38
CA ALA A 210 -6.57 7.79 -12.72
C ALA A 210 -7.29 7.05 -13.86
N LEU A 211 -7.87 5.89 -13.59
CA LEU A 211 -8.54 5.07 -14.60
C LEU A 211 -9.95 5.61 -14.89
N ARG A 212 -10.37 5.56 -16.17
CA ARG A 212 -11.74 5.95 -16.56
C ARG A 212 -12.75 4.86 -16.19
N LEU A 213 -13.31 4.96 -14.98
CA LEU A 213 -14.33 4.03 -14.48
C LEU A 213 -15.71 4.34 -15.07
N ALA A 214 -16.49 3.30 -15.38
CA ALA A 214 -17.80 3.43 -16.00
C ALA A 214 -18.88 2.55 -15.32
N GLU A 215 -20.15 2.83 -15.62
CA GLU A 215 -21.30 2.02 -15.20
C GLU A 215 -21.53 0.82 -16.14
N LYS A 216 -20.62 0.61 -17.10
CA LYS A 216 -20.69 -0.46 -18.10
C LYS A 216 -20.38 -1.83 -17.45
N PRO A 217 -21.24 -2.85 -17.64
CA PRO A 217 -20.95 -4.20 -17.17
C PRO A 217 -19.69 -4.80 -17.81
N ILE A 218 -18.96 -5.59 -17.04
CA ILE A 218 -17.80 -6.37 -17.52
C ILE A 218 -18.22 -7.83 -17.75
N PRO A 219 -18.06 -8.39 -18.96
CA PRO A 219 -18.28 -9.81 -19.20
C PRO A 219 -17.40 -10.69 -18.30
N VAL A 220 -17.98 -11.71 -17.68
CA VAL A 220 -17.24 -12.61 -16.76
C VAL A 220 -16.15 -13.40 -17.47
N ARG A 221 -16.28 -13.65 -18.78
CA ARG A 221 -15.23 -14.28 -19.60
C ARG A 221 -13.93 -13.47 -19.67
N ASP A 222 -13.99 -12.16 -19.44
CA ASP A 222 -12.83 -11.27 -19.43
C ASP A 222 -12.13 -11.28 -18.04
N LEU A 223 -12.77 -11.90 -17.04
CA LEU A 223 -12.33 -11.94 -15.64
C LEU A 223 -11.65 -13.27 -15.32
N THR A 224 -10.52 -13.52 -15.97
CA THR A 224 -9.66 -14.69 -15.68
C THR A 224 -8.91 -14.51 -14.35
N ALA A 225 -8.35 -15.60 -13.80
CA ALA A 225 -7.53 -15.53 -12.58
C ALA A 225 -6.43 -14.46 -12.67
N GLY A 226 -6.19 -13.75 -11.57
CA GLY A 226 -5.23 -12.66 -11.48
C GLY A 226 -5.67 -11.34 -12.13
N THR A 227 -6.86 -11.28 -12.72
CA THR A 227 -7.39 -10.02 -13.25
C THR A 227 -7.75 -9.08 -12.11
N TYR A 228 -7.30 -7.83 -12.20
CA TYR A 228 -7.64 -6.76 -11.29
C TYR A 228 -8.73 -5.88 -11.91
N VAL A 229 -9.66 -5.44 -11.07
CA VAL A 229 -10.74 -4.51 -11.44
C VAL A 229 -10.75 -3.38 -10.44
N CYS A 230 -10.64 -2.16 -10.94
CA CYS A 230 -10.83 -0.95 -10.14
C CYS A 230 -12.32 -0.65 -9.98
N VAL A 231 -12.69 -0.21 -8.79
CA VAL A 231 -14.06 0.11 -8.41
C VAL A 231 -14.06 1.48 -7.75
N ARG A 232 -15.00 2.35 -8.13
CA ARG A 232 -15.44 3.47 -7.30
C ARG A 232 -16.74 3.03 -6.66
N THR A 233 -16.74 2.89 -5.34
CA THR A 233 -17.87 2.34 -4.58
C THR A 233 -19.05 3.31 -4.52
N SER A 234 -20.19 2.82 -4.09
CA SER A 234 -21.40 3.61 -3.83
C SER A 234 -21.18 4.68 -2.74
N GLU A 235 -20.31 4.42 -1.76
CA GLU A 235 -19.84 5.43 -0.80
C GLU A 235 -18.69 6.31 -1.32
N ARG A 236 -18.46 6.37 -2.64
CA ARG A 236 -17.43 7.18 -3.30
C ARG A 236 -15.99 6.89 -2.86
N ARG A 237 -15.69 5.73 -2.28
CA ARG A 237 -14.32 5.28 -2.05
C ARG A 237 -13.77 4.65 -3.32
N TYR A 238 -12.44 4.58 -3.42
CA TYR A 238 -11.81 3.69 -4.38
C TYR A 238 -11.58 2.34 -3.73
N ALA A 239 -11.84 1.29 -4.50
CA ALA A 239 -11.52 -0.07 -4.18
C ALA A 239 -10.91 -0.76 -5.40
N GLN A 240 -10.26 -1.87 -5.16
CA GLN A 240 -9.81 -2.78 -6.19
C GLN A 240 -10.11 -4.20 -5.74
N PHE A 241 -10.53 -5.06 -6.67
CA PHE A 241 -10.55 -6.49 -6.43
C PHE A 241 -9.73 -7.25 -7.46
N ARG A 242 -9.20 -8.40 -7.04
CA ARG A 242 -8.48 -9.39 -7.84
C ARG A 242 -9.33 -10.65 -7.92
N VAL A 243 -9.48 -11.20 -9.12
CA VAL A 243 -10.06 -12.53 -9.31
C VAL A 243 -9.05 -13.58 -8.84
N ASN A 244 -9.35 -14.27 -7.74
CA ASN A 244 -8.54 -15.37 -7.24
C ASN A 244 -8.91 -16.67 -7.93
N VAL A 245 -10.21 -16.96 -8.01
CA VAL A 245 -10.77 -18.10 -8.73
C VAL A 245 -11.85 -17.58 -9.70
N PRO A 246 -11.71 -17.81 -11.02
CA PRO A 246 -12.68 -17.36 -12.01
C PRO A 246 -14.02 -18.10 -11.84
N ALA A 247 -15.08 -17.54 -12.41
CA ALA A 247 -16.40 -18.16 -12.32
C ALA A 247 -16.45 -19.50 -13.07
N GLY A 248 -16.83 -20.57 -12.36
CA GLY A 248 -17.11 -21.88 -12.95
C GLY A 248 -18.39 -21.92 -13.81
N PRO A 249 -18.87 -23.12 -14.20
CA PRO A 249 -20.14 -23.32 -14.91
C PRO A 249 -21.34 -22.68 -14.19
N SER A 250 -22.40 -22.33 -14.92
CA SER A 250 -23.62 -21.75 -14.31
C SER A 250 -24.45 -22.80 -13.57
N PRO A 251 -24.92 -22.53 -12.33
CA PRO A 251 -24.66 -21.34 -11.53
C PRO A 251 -23.24 -21.32 -10.97
N GLY A 252 -22.48 -20.27 -11.30
CA GLY A 252 -21.06 -20.18 -10.97
C GLY A 252 -20.79 -19.50 -9.63
N ARG A 253 -19.57 -19.70 -9.13
CA ARG A 253 -19.00 -18.94 -8.01
C ARG A 253 -17.64 -18.38 -8.41
N MET A 254 -17.36 -17.16 -8.00
CA MET A 254 -16.07 -16.49 -8.19
C MET A 254 -15.49 -16.17 -6.82
N GLN A 255 -14.20 -16.40 -6.63
CA GLN A 255 -13.51 -15.92 -5.44
C GLN A 255 -12.72 -14.67 -5.79
N ILE A 256 -12.91 -13.61 -5.00
CA ILE A 256 -12.21 -12.34 -5.17
C ILE A 256 -11.50 -11.95 -3.88
N GLY A 257 -10.33 -11.35 -3.99
CA GLY A 257 -9.70 -10.57 -2.91
C GLY A 257 -9.90 -9.09 -3.21
N TYR A 258 -10.23 -8.28 -2.21
CA TYR A 258 -10.48 -6.85 -2.41
C TYR A 258 -9.76 -5.98 -1.37
N THR A 259 -9.52 -4.73 -1.72
CA THR A 259 -9.06 -3.69 -0.83
C THR A 259 -9.79 -2.39 -1.17
N THR A 260 -10.34 -1.75 -0.16
CA THR A 260 -11.02 -0.45 -0.21
C THR A 260 -10.19 0.53 0.60
N TRP A 261 -9.92 1.71 0.06
CA TRP A 261 -9.12 2.74 0.74
C TRP A 261 -10.01 3.82 1.35
N GLU A 262 -9.49 4.53 2.35
CA GLU A 262 -10.11 5.73 2.88
C GLU A 262 -10.24 6.82 1.80
N ARG A 263 -11.19 7.75 1.98
CA ARG A 263 -11.42 8.84 1.02
C ARG A 263 -10.20 9.75 0.93
#